data_AF-A0A0F9CXW5-F1
#
_entry.id   AF-A0A0F9CXW5-F1
#
_cell.length_a   1.000
_cell.length_b   1.000
_cell.length_c   1.000
_cell.angle_alpha   90.00
_cell.angle_beta   90.00
_cell.angle_gamma   90.00
#
_symmetry.space_group_name_H-M   'P 1'
#
loop_
_entity.id
_entity.type
_entity.pdbx_description
1 polymer ?
#
loop_
_entity_poly.entity_id
_entity_poly.type
_entity_poly.pdbx_seq_one_letter_code
_entity_poly.pdbx_strand_id
1 'polypeptide(L)' 'PRGAHVRLQEIDALASQKIFVPFSVNMAQRKAARQLREKGKNLVCGTPGQEPNFALLGCFLQLVEEDGEFVVRPTI' A
#
# COMPACT_ATOMS: atom_id res chain seq x y z
N PRO A 1 -3.28 -36.12 -0.70
CA PRO A 1 -3.94 -34.79 -0.73
C PRO A 1 -3.18 -33.76 0.13
N ARG A 2 -2.22 -33.02 -0.46
CA ARG A 2 -1.42 -32.00 0.27
C ARG A 2 -1.08 -30.78 -0.61
N GLY A 3 -2.09 -30.17 -1.22
CA GLY A 3 -1.89 -29.03 -2.14
C GLY A 3 -2.67 -27.75 -1.81
N ALA A 4 -3.59 -27.77 -0.84
CA ALA A 4 -4.52 -26.66 -0.63
C ALA A 4 -4.05 -25.58 0.38
N HIS A 5 -3.11 -25.91 1.28
CA HIS A 5 -2.71 -24.98 2.35
C HIS A 5 -1.70 -23.91 1.92
N VAL A 6 -0.84 -24.21 0.95
CA VAL A 6 0.23 -23.27 0.53
C VAL A 6 -0.35 -22.04 -0.18
N ARG A 7 -1.37 -22.22 -1.02
CA ARG A 7 -1.95 -21.12 -1.80
C ARG A 7 -2.68 -20.08 -0.96
N LEU A 8 -3.29 -20.49 0.15
CA LEU A 8 -3.98 -19.55 1.05
C LEU A 8 -2.99 -18.61 1.74
N GLN A 9 -1.80 -19.10 2.11
CA GLN A 9 -0.77 -18.31 2.79
C GLN A 9 -0.15 -17.25 1.87
N GLU A 10 0.07 -17.57 0.59
CA GLU A 10 0.61 -16.60 -0.38
C GLU A 10 -0.37 -15.46 -0.68
N ILE A 11 -1.68 -15.78 -0.79
CA ILE A 11 -2.74 -14.78 -1.00
C ILE A 11 -2.86 -13.87 0.24
N ASP A 12 -2.81 -14.44 1.43
CA ASP A 12 -2.86 -13.70 2.70
C ASP A 12 -1.62 -12.80 2.88
N ALA A 13 -0.44 -13.30 2.54
CA ALA A 13 0.81 -12.53 2.57
C ALA A 13 0.75 -11.30 1.64
N LEU A 14 0.21 -11.45 0.42
CA LEU A 14 -0.03 -10.35 -0.53
C LEU A 14 -1.13 -9.38 -0.07
N ALA A 15 -2.12 -9.86 0.68
CA ALA A 15 -3.15 -9.03 1.29
C ALA A 15 -2.62 -8.23 2.49
N SER A 16 -1.69 -8.81 3.25
CA SER A 16 -1.10 -8.21 4.45
C SER A 16 0.00 -7.18 4.15
N GLN A 17 0.45 -7.05 2.90
CA GLN A 17 1.45 -6.05 2.52
C GLN A 17 0.97 -4.63 2.85
N LYS A 18 1.82 -3.89 3.56
CA LYS A 18 1.56 -2.49 3.91
C LYS A 18 1.88 -1.59 2.73
N ILE A 19 0.94 -0.74 2.37
CA ILE A 19 1.08 0.28 1.34
C ILE A 19 1.30 1.62 2.03
N PHE A 20 2.44 2.25 1.78
CA PHE A 20 2.71 3.59 2.22
C PHE A 20 1.93 4.60 1.37
N VAL A 21 1.22 5.51 2.01
CA VAL A 21 0.53 6.62 1.36
C VAL A 21 1.18 7.91 1.85
N PRO A 22 1.89 8.67 1.00
CA PRO A 22 2.44 9.95 1.41
C PRO A 22 1.31 10.90 1.83
N PHE A 23 1.59 11.79 2.78
CA PHE A 23 0.63 12.83 3.13
C PHE A 23 0.35 13.70 1.90
N SER A 24 -0.92 13.90 1.59
CA SER A 24 -1.33 14.77 0.50
C SER A 24 -2.67 15.40 0.77
N VAL A 25 -2.80 16.66 0.34
CA VAL A 25 -4.06 17.40 0.37
C VAL A 25 -4.95 17.08 -0.85
N ASN A 26 -4.40 16.41 -1.86
CA ASN A 26 -5.11 16.04 -3.08
C ASN A 26 -6.29 15.10 -2.75
N MET A 27 -7.49 15.51 -3.16
CA MET A 27 -8.72 14.71 -2.97
C MET A 27 -8.66 13.38 -3.72
N ALA A 28 -8.01 13.34 -4.88
CA ALA A 28 -7.87 12.13 -5.68
C ALA A 28 -7.00 11.08 -4.96
N GLN A 29 -5.90 11.50 -4.33
CA GLN A 29 -5.07 10.62 -3.51
C GLN A 29 -5.84 10.06 -2.31
N ARG A 30 -6.60 10.92 -1.62
CA ARG A 30 -7.44 10.50 -0.49
C ARG A 30 -8.50 9.48 -0.93
N LYS A 31 -9.09 9.68 -2.11
CA LYS A 31 -10.04 8.74 -2.70
C LYS A 31 -9.37 7.40 -3.05
N ALA A 32 -8.18 7.42 -3.63
CA ALA A 32 -7.42 6.20 -3.94
C ALA A 32 -7.04 5.43 -2.67
N ALA A 33 -6.52 6.12 -1.64
CA ALA A 33 -6.19 5.53 -0.35
C ALA A 33 -7.43 4.93 0.33
N ARG A 34 -8.58 5.62 0.28
CA ARG A 34 -9.85 5.09 0.80
C ARG A 34 -10.27 3.80 0.10
N GLN A 35 -10.20 3.76 -1.24
CA GLN A 35 -10.54 2.55 -2.01
C GLN A 35 -9.64 1.36 -1.64
N LEU A 36 -8.34 1.61 -1.42
CA LEU A 36 -7.41 0.57 -0.96
C LEU A 36 -7.81 0.05 0.43
N ARG A 37 -8.26 0.93 1.32
CA ARG A 37 -8.72 0.57 2.67
C ARG A 37 -10.00 -0.26 2.62
N GLU A 38 -10.94 0.10 1.76
CA GLU A 38 -12.20 -0.63 1.52
C GLU A 38 -11.95 -2.03 0.96
N LYS A 39 -10.86 -2.21 0.19
CA LYS A 39 -10.39 -3.52 -0.28
C LYS A 39 -9.66 -4.35 0.79
N GLY A 40 -9.59 -3.88 2.03
CA GLY A 40 -8.93 -4.58 3.13
C GLY A 40 -7.41 -4.50 3.11
N LYS A 41 -6.80 -3.58 2.35
CA LYS A 41 -5.34 -3.39 2.35
C LYS A 41 -4.89 -2.59 3.57
N ASN A 42 -3.73 -2.95 4.09
CA ASN A 42 -3.08 -2.23 5.18
C ASN A 42 -2.39 -0.97 4.63
N LEU A 43 -2.82 0.20 5.08
CA LEU A 43 -2.28 1.48 4.65
C LEU A 43 -1.52 2.15 5.78
N VAL A 44 -0.35 2.69 5.46
CA VAL A 44 0.47 3.48 6.38
C VAL A 44 0.51 4.90 5.82
N CYS A 45 -0.16 5.83 6.49
CA CYS A 45 -0.13 7.24 6.10
C CYS A 45 1.14 7.91 6.61
N GLY A 46 1.88 8.56 5.73
CA GLY A 46 2.96 9.46 6.11
C GLY A 46 2.44 10.75 6.74
N THR A 47 3.31 11.43 7.47
CA THR A 47 3.06 12.79 7.97
C THR A 47 3.57 13.85 6.98
N PRO A 48 3.07 15.09 7.01
CA PRO A 48 3.53 16.15 6.13
C PRO A 48 5.04 16.40 6.30
N GLY A 49 5.81 16.38 5.21
CA GLY A 49 7.26 16.61 5.23
C GLY A 49 8.09 15.43 5.77
N GLN A 50 7.46 14.29 6.04
CA GLN A 50 8.19 13.08 6.44
C GLN A 50 8.84 12.43 5.23
N GLU A 51 10.15 12.17 5.31
CA GLU A 51 10.84 11.26 4.41
C GLU A 51 10.51 9.81 4.82
N PRO A 52 9.78 9.04 4.01
CA PRO A 52 9.41 7.69 4.37
C PRO A 52 10.61 6.75 4.33
N ASN A 53 10.92 6.14 5.47
CA ASN A 53 11.83 5.02 5.52
C ASN A 53 11.04 3.71 5.36
N PHE A 54 10.88 3.28 4.10
CA PHE A 54 10.08 2.11 3.73
C PHE A 54 10.53 0.81 4.42
N ALA A 55 11.85 0.64 4.60
CA ALA A 55 12.43 -0.50 5.30
C ALA A 55 12.04 -0.54 6.78
N LEU A 56 12.11 0.59 7.48
CA LEU A 56 11.68 0.69 8.88
C LEU A 56 10.16 0.56 9.04
N LEU A 57 9.40 1.06 8.07
CA LEU A 57 7.94 0.97 8.07
C LEU A 57 7.42 -0.42 7.65
N GLY A 58 8.31 -1.29 7.15
CA GLY A 58 7.93 -2.59 6.56
C GLY A 58 6.93 -2.44 5.41
N CYS A 59 7.00 -1.32 4.70
CA CYS A 59 6.17 -1.04 3.54
C CYS A 59 7.00 -1.36 2.31
N PHE A 60 6.55 -2.33 1.51
CA PHE A 60 7.18 -2.70 0.24
C PHE A 60 6.46 -2.09 -0.95
N LEU A 61 5.33 -1.42 -0.69
CA LEU A 61 4.48 -0.76 -1.66
C LEU A 61 4.26 0.69 -1.24
N GLN A 62 4.16 1.59 -2.21
CA GLN A 62 3.76 2.98 -2.01
C GLN A 62 2.72 3.40 -3.05
N LEU A 63 1.87 4.35 -2.68
CA LEU A 63 0.98 5.04 -3.60
C LEU A 63 1.74 6.24 -4.19
N VAL A 64 1.92 6.23 -5.51
CA VAL A 64 2.58 7.30 -6.28
C VAL A 64 1.57 7.90 -7.26
N GLU A 65 1.70 9.20 -7.52
CA GLU A 65 0.99 9.85 -8.61
C GLU A 65 1.86 9.77 -9.88
N GLU A 66 1.40 9.06 -10.89
CA GLU A 66 2.02 8.98 -12.22
C GLU A 66 0.99 9.43 -13.25
N ASP A 67 1.35 10.39 -14.11
CA ASP A 67 0.47 10.94 -15.16
C ASP A 67 -0.91 11.45 -14.64
N GLY A 68 -0.97 11.91 -13.39
CA GLY A 68 -2.20 12.36 -12.74
C GLY A 68 -3.09 11.23 -12.20
N GLU A 69 -2.63 9.98 -12.29
CA GLU A 69 -3.30 8.81 -11.73
C GLU A 69 -2.54 8.27 -10.50
N PHE A 70 -3.29 7.78 -9.51
CA PHE A 70 -2.71 7.22 -8.29
C PHE A 70 -2.52 5.72 -8.44
N VAL A 71 -1.28 5.31 -8.59
CA VAL A 71 -0.88 3.92 -8.82
C VAL A 71 -0.02 3.39 -7.66
N VAL A 72 -0.19 2.11 -7.35
CA VAL A 72 0.61 1.45 -6.32
C VAL A 72 1.87 0.90 -6.98
N ARG A 73 3.04 1.33 -6.50
CA ARG A 73 4.34 0.90 -6.99
C ARG A 73 5.17 0.26 -5.87
N PRO A 74 6.05 -0.69 -6.22
CA PRO A 74 7.01 -1.21 -5.26
C PRO A 74 7.99 -0.11 -4.83
N THR A 75 8.28 -0.07 -3.53
CA THR A 75 9.34 0.75 -2.93
C THR A 75 10.60 -0.11 -2.91
N ILE A 76 11.32 -0.13 -4.04
CA ILE A 76 12.69 -0.64 -4.26
C ILE A 76 13.20 -1.66 -3.23
#